data_AF-A0A367B347-F1
#
_entry.id   AF-A0A367B347-F1
#
_cell.length_a   1.000
_cell.length_b   1.000
_cell.length_c   1.000
_cell.angle_alpha   90.00
_cell.angle_beta   90.00
_cell.angle_gamma   90.00
#
_symmetry.space_group_name_H-M   'P 1'
#
loop_
_entity.id
_entity.type
_entity.pdbx_description
1 polymer ?
#
loop_
_entity_poly.entity_id
_entity_poly.type
_entity_poly.pdbx_seq_one_letter_code
_entity_poly.pdbx_strand_id
1 'polypeptide(L)'
;MTGAELRSVQLGRPPWGRRGYDPAEVDAFLARAAVALDALAGRRAPGMTAEDVHSVVFGKPPLGKGRGYDEDQVDELLDRIEGTLRSASA
;
A
#
# COMPACT_ATOMS: atom_id res chain seq x y z
N MET A 1 3.90 11.01 -5.10
CA MET A 1 4.28 9.65 -5.56
C MET A 1 3.43 9.27 -6.78
N THR A 2 3.99 8.54 -7.74
CA THR A 2 3.29 8.00 -8.94
C THR A 2 3.07 6.50 -8.81
N GLY A 3 2.22 5.92 -9.67
CA GLY A 3 2.01 4.47 -9.68
C GLY A 3 3.25 3.68 -10.11
N ALA A 4 4.11 4.26 -10.97
CA ALA A 4 5.39 3.62 -11.34
C ALA A 4 6.37 3.57 -10.17
N GLU A 5 6.44 4.65 -9.38
CA GLU A 5 7.23 4.68 -8.14
C GLU A 5 6.71 3.66 -7.14
N LEU A 6 5.39 3.58 -6.94
CA LEU A 6 4.78 2.62 -6.02
C LEU A 6 5.13 1.17 -6.36
N ARG A 7 5.09 0.79 -7.64
CA ARG A 7 5.44 -0.58 -8.10
C ARG A 7 6.92 -0.92 -7.92
N SER A 8 7.77 0.09 -7.77
CA SER A 8 9.22 -0.09 -7.57
C SER A 8 9.59 -0.16 -6.09
N VAL A 9 8.65 0.10 -5.18
CA VAL A 9 8.89 -0.01 -3.73
C VAL A 9 9.19 -1.46 -3.38
N GLN A 10 10.17 -1.66 -2.50
CA GLN A 10 10.53 -2.97 -1.98
C GLN A 10 10.22 -3.00 -0.50
N LEU A 11 9.30 -3.87 -0.10
CA LEU A 11 8.94 -4.05 1.30
C LEU A 11 9.82 -5.12 1.94
N GLY A 12 10.40 -4.78 3.08
CA GLY A 12 11.22 -5.70 3.86
C GLY A 12 10.41 -6.72 4.66
N ARG A 13 11.14 -7.60 5.33
CA ARG A 13 10.57 -8.50 6.35
C ARG A 13 10.58 -7.79 7.71
N PRO A 14 9.62 -8.10 8.59
CA PRO A 14 9.59 -7.53 9.93
C PRO A 14 10.81 -7.97 10.76
N PRO A 15 11.20 -7.17 11.77
CA PRO A 15 12.27 -7.51 12.70
C PRO A 15 11.99 -8.82 13.45
N TRP A 16 13.05 -9.40 14.01
CA TRP A 16 12.98 -10.75 14.57
C TRP A 16 11.93 -10.87 15.67
N GLY A 17 11.05 -11.88 15.55
CA GLY A 17 10.04 -12.21 16.54
C GLY A 17 8.68 -11.56 16.27
N ARG A 18 8.60 -10.64 15.30
CA ARG A 18 7.33 -10.04 14.86
C ARG A 18 6.77 -10.79 13.66
N ARG A 19 5.44 -10.83 13.60
CA ARG A 19 4.66 -11.17 12.41
C ARG A 19 4.23 -9.86 11.79
N GLY A 20 4.33 -9.77 10.47
CA GLY A 20 3.89 -8.64 9.71
C GLY A 20 2.59 -8.89 8.97
N TYR A 21 2.31 -8.07 7.96
CA TYR A 21 1.12 -8.19 7.12
C TYR A 21 1.26 -9.27 6.04
N ASP A 22 0.11 -9.84 5.64
CA ASP A 22 0.07 -10.81 4.54
C ASP A 22 0.54 -10.16 3.23
N PRO A 23 1.66 -10.64 2.64
CA PRO A 23 2.17 -10.08 1.40
C PRO A 23 1.16 -10.10 0.27
N ALA A 24 0.29 -11.13 0.21
CA ALA A 24 -0.69 -11.24 -0.87
C ALA A 24 -1.77 -10.15 -0.78
N GLU A 25 -2.23 -9.82 0.42
CA GLU A 25 -3.22 -8.75 0.61
C GLU A 25 -2.59 -7.37 0.35
N VAL A 26 -1.37 -7.15 0.85
CA VAL A 26 -0.62 -5.92 0.62
C VAL A 26 -0.34 -5.72 -0.86
N ASP A 27 0.22 -6.71 -1.56
CA ASP A 27 0.54 -6.61 -2.98
C ASP A 27 -0.71 -6.33 -3.84
N ALA A 28 -1.83 -7.00 -3.54
CA ALA A 28 -3.09 -6.77 -4.23
C ALA A 28 -3.63 -5.36 -4.01
N PHE A 29 -3.49 -4.82 -2.79
CA PHE A 29 -3.86 -3.46 -2.47
C PHE A 29 -2.96 -2.45 -3.20
N LEU A 30 -1.63 -2.63 -3.13
CA LEU A 30 -0.66 -1.75 -3.78
C LEU A 30 -0.84 -1.72 -5.30
N ALA A 31 -1.20 -2.85 -5.92
CA ALA A 31 -1.53 -2.89 -7.34
C ALA A 31 -2.72 -1.99 -7.71
N ARG A 32 -3.79 -2.00 -6.89
CA ARG A 32 -4.96 -1.12 -7.10
C ARG A 32 -4.61 0.35 -6.85
N ALA A 33 -3.87 0.63 -5.77
CA ALA A 33 -3.40 1.98 -5.47
C ALA A 33 -2.53 2.54 -6.61
N ALA A 34 -1.67 1.72 -7.20
CA ALA A 34 -0.82 2.14 -8.30
C ALA A 34 -1.64 2.54 -9.54
N VAL A 35 -2.72 1.80 -9.86
CA VAL A 35 -3.66 2.18 -10.93
C VAL A 35 -4.35 3.51 -10.64
N ALA A 36 -4.76 3.75 -9.39
CA ALA A 36 -5.37 5.01 -8.98
C ALA A 36 -4.40 6.20 -9.11
N LEU A 37 -3.13 6.01 -8.70
CA LEU A 37 -2.08 7.02 -8.86
C LEU A 37 -1.76 7.29 -10.34
N ASP A 38 -1.77 6.27 -11.20
CA ASP A 38 -1.59 6.45 -12.65
C ASP A 38 -2.75 7.24 -13.28
N ALA A 39 -3.99 6.97 -12.85
CA ALA A 39 -5.16 7.72 -13.29
C ALA A 39 -5.04 9.20 -12.89
N LEU A 40 -4.63 9.45 -11.64
CA LEU A 40 -4.40 10.79 -11.12
C LEU A 40 -3.30 11.52 -11.90
N ALA A 41 -2.16 10.87 -12.16
CA ALA A 41 -1.08 11.43 -12.97
C ALA A 41 -1.56 11.78 -14.39
N GLY A 42 -2.49 11.00 -14.93
CA GLY A 42 -3.18 11.24 -16.19
C GLY A 42 -4.35 12.23 -16.12
N ARG A 43 -4.51 12.99 -15.02
CA ARG A 43 -5.62 13.94 -14.77
C ARG A 43 -7.01 13.33 -14.90
N ARG A 44 -7.14 12.05 -14.55
CA ARG A 44 -8.41 11.32 -14.48
C ARG A 44 -8.80 11.11 -13.03
N ALA A 45 -10.10 10.92 -12.78
CA ALA A 45 -10.58 10.57 -11.46
C ALA A 45 -9.96 9.23 -11.01
N PRO A 46 -9.32 9.16 -9.83
CA PRO A 46 -8.76 7.91 -9.33
C PRO A 46 -9.88 6.96 -8.90
N GLY A 47 -9.69 5.65 -9.10
CA GLY A 47 -10.61 4.61 -8.65
C GLY A 47 -10.47 4.21 -7.17
N MET A 48 -9.66 4.93 -6.41
CA MET A 48 -9.39 4.74 -4.99
C MET A 48 -9.21 6.11 -4.34
N THR A 49 -9.82 6.30 -3.17
CA THR A 49 -9.80 7.55 -2.41
C THR A 49 -8.78 7.50 -1.26
N ALA A 50 -8.52 8.65 -0.64
CA ALA A 50 -7.70 8.69 0.57
C ALA A 50 -8.36 7.90 1.72
N GLU A 51 -9.69 7.99 1.91
CA GLU A 51 -10.40 7.20 2.91
C GLU A 51 -10.30 5.68 2.70
N ASP A 52 -10.28 5.21 1.45
CA ASP A 52 -10.08 3.79 1.13
C ASP A 52 -8.71 3.30 1.60
N VAL A 53 -7.68 4.15 1.52
CA VAL A 53 -6.32 3.84 2.01
C VAL A 53 -6.29 3.86 3.53
N HIS A 54 -6.88 4.88 4.15
CA HIS A 54 -6.91 5.02 5.60
C HIS A 54 -7.65 3.87 6.30
N SER A 55 -8.70 3.34 5.66
CA SER A 55 -9.57 2.33 6.26
C SER A 55 -9.14 0.89 5.97
N VAL A 56 -8.06 0.69 5.21
CA VAL A 56 -7.61 -0.67 4.87
C VAL A 56 -7.09 -1.40 6.10
N VAL A 57 -7.41 -2.69 6.21
CA VAL A 57 -6.91 -3.56 7.27
C VAL A 57 -6.33 -4.79 6.61
N PHE A 58 -5.07 -5.09 6.90
CA PHE A 58 -4.38 -6.27 6.40
C PHE A 58 -4.37 -7.41 7.43
N GLY A 59 -4.61 -8.61 6.93
CA GLY A 59 -4.49 -9.83 7.70
C GLY A 59 -3.05 -10.22 8.02
N LYS A 60 -2.90 -11.26 8.84
CA LYS A 60 -1.60 -11.90 9.10
C LYS A 60 -1.34 -13.00 8.06
N PRO A 61 -0.07 -13.25 7.69
CA PRO A 61 0.28 -14.31 6.75
C PRO A 61 -0.21 -15.69 7.23
N PRO A 62 -0.69 -16.55 6.31
CA PRO A 62 -1.03 -17.93 6.58
C PRO A 62 0.12 -18.68 7.26
N LEU A 63 -0.22 -19.70 8.04
CA LEU A 63 0.77 -20.56 8.68
C LEU A 63 1.75 -21.14 7.64
N GLY A 64 3.05 -21.08 7.94
CA GLY A 64 4.11 -21.62 7.07
C GLY A 64 4.57 -20.69 5.93
N LYS A 65 3.91 -19.55 5.66
CA LYS A 65 4.31 -18.60 4.58
C LYS A 65 5.37 -17.56 5.01
N GLY A 66 6.04 -17.78 6.14
CA GLY A 66 7.03 -16.84 6.68
C GLY A 66 6.41 -15.72 7.52
N ARG A 67 7.11 -14.58 7.61
CA ARG A 67 6.77 -13.50 8.54
C ARG A 67 5.88 -12.41 7.94
N GLY A 68 5.75 -12.35 6.62
CA GLY A 68 5.03 -11.28 5.93
C GLY A 68 5.90 -10.05 5.67
N TYR A 69 5.26 -8.96 5.25
CA TYR A 69 5.89 -7.65 5.12
C TYR A 69 5.91 -6.90 6.44
N ASP A 70 6.96 -6.12 6.65
CA ASP A 70 7.10 -5.26 7.82
C ASP A 70 5.93 -4.26 7.93
N GLU A 71 5.16 -4.32 9.02
CA GLU A 71 3.98 -3.48 9.25
C GLU A 71 4.38 -2.00 9.21
N ASP A 72 5.49 -1.65 9.85
CA ASP A 72 5.98 -0.28 9.94
C ASP A 72 6.32 0.30 8.53
N GLN A 73 6.85 -0.53 7.62
CA GLN A 73 7.15 -0.11 6.24
C GLN A 73 5.89 -0.03 5.37
N VAL A 74 4.92 -0.91 5.60
CA VAL A 74 3.65 -0.87 4.88
C VAL A 74 2.88 0.38 5.30
N ASP A 75 2.77 0.65 6.59
CA ASP A 75 2.03 1.80 7.12
C ASP A 75 2.63 3.13 6.63
N GLU A 76 3.96 3.28 6.67
CA GLU A 76 4.64 4.46 6.12
C GLU A 76 4.34 4.64 4.61
N LEU A 77 4.24 3.54 3.86
CA LEU A 77 3.90 3.59 2.46
C LEU A 77 2.44 4.00 2.26
N LEU A 78 1.50 3.46 3.05
CA LEU A 78 0.09 3.84 3.01
C LEU A 78 -0.09 5.34 3.28
N ASP A 79 0.60 5.90 4.27
CA ASP A 79 0.56 7.33 4.59
C ASP A 79 0.97 8.19 3.38
N ARG A 80 2.00 7.76 2.63
CA ARG A 80 2.44 8.46 1.40
C ARG A 80 1.43 8.36 0.28
N ILE A 81 0.77 7.20 0.12
CA ILE A 81 -0.32 7.02 -0.87
C ILE A 81 -1.49 7.94 -0.50
N GLU A 82 -1.93 7.87 0.76
CA GLU A 82 -3.05 8.66 1.29
C GLU A 82 -2.81 10.16 1.10
N GLY A 83 -1.64 10.66 1.51
CA GLY A 83 -1.29 12.07 1.35
C GLY A 83 -1.29 12.52 -0.12
N THR A 84 -0.86 11.65 -1.04
CA THR A 84 -0.90 11.93 -2.47
C THR A 84 -2.34 12.03 -2.99
N LEU A 85 -3.21 11.08 -2.62
CA LEU A 85 -4.62 11.07 -3.05
C LEU A 85 -5.40 12.24 -2.45
N ARG A 86 -5.19 12.55 -1.16
CA ARG A 86 -5.84 13.66 -0.46
C ARG A 86 -5.50 15.01 -1.08
N SER A 87 -4.24 15.21 -1.46
CA SER A 87 -3.77 16.44 -2.09
C SER A 87 -4.37 16.68 -3.48
N ALA A 88 -4.81 15.62 -4.15
CA ALA A 88 -5.45 15.70 -5.46
C ALA A 88 -6.97 15.91 -5.42
N SER A 89 -7.59 15.62 -4.29
CA SER A 89 -9.02 15.87 -4.04
C SER A 89 -9.30 17.27 -3.48
N ALA A 90 -8.27 18.03 -3.13
CA ALA A 90 -8.36 19.42 -2.65
C ALA A 90 -8.34 20.41 -3.82
#